data_AF-A0A7Y7NFX5-F1
#
_entry.id   AF-A0A7Y7NFX5-F1
#
_cell.length_a   1.000
_cell.length_b   1.000
_cell.length_c   1.000
_cell.angle_alpha   90.00
_cell.angle_beta   90.00
_cell.angle_gamma   90.00
#
_symmetry.space_group_name_H-M   'P 1'
#
loop_
_entity.id
_entity.type
_entity.pdbx_description
1 polymer ?
#
loop_
_entity_poly.entity_id
_entity_poly.type
_entity_poly.pdbx_seq_one_letter_code
_entity_poly.pdbx_strand_id
1 'polypeptide(L)'
;MNSDTVFNDHWILDRDYSNKCDLSFQNEVILQTLNSKINEKKNSIQVTNTFSEIEKNDTIFNIPNIFNELTPNYRNYISKSQNWVGYVIELTKDEFTAKLIDKNDPTTYEVAQFDIDEVSKGDIGLLKKGALFYWSVGYANQNGQVIKQSLIRFKRSIDITFDDFDRIIDKANDIGGKIKWE
;
A
#
# COMPACT_ATOMS: atom_id res chain seq x y z
N MET A 1 -29.60 -11.02 -25.46
CA MET A 1 -29.43 -9.60 -25.12
C MET A 1 -28.49 -9.55 -23.94
N ASN A 2 -27.21 -9.31 -24.19
CA ASN A 2 -26.18 -9.22 -23.15
C ASN A 2 -26.08 -7.77 -22.73
N SER A 3 -26.38 -7.47 -21.46
CA SER A 3 -26.09 -6.17 -20.86
C SER A 3 -24.73 -6.27 -20.16
N ASP A 4 -23.69 -5.75 -20.81
CA ASP A 4 -22.37 -5.61 -20.20
C ASP A 4 -22.39 -4.39 -19.28
N THR A 5 -22.66 -4.60 -18.00
CA THR A 5 -22.50 -3.55 -16.98
C THR A 5 -21.05 -3.52 -16.53
N VAL A 6 -20.27 -2.56 -17.03
CA VAL A 6 -18.92 -2.27 -16.51
C VAL A 6 -19.08 -1.51 -15.18
N PHE A 7 -18.75 -2.17 -14.08
CA PHE A 7 -18.60 -1.50 -12.78
C PHE A 7 -17.28 -0.75 -12.77
N ASN A 8 -17.35 0.58 -12.81
CA ASN A 8 -16.20 1.45 -12.69
C ASN A 8 -16.10 1.88 -11.22
N ASP A 9 -15.29 1.17 -10.43
CA ASP A 9 -15.01 1.54 -9.04
C ASP A 9 -14.15 2.80 -9.02
N HIS A 10 -14.80 3.97 -9.07
CA HIS A 10 -14.11 5.25 -9.03
C HIS A 10 -13.82 5.62 -7.57
N TRP A 11 -12.64 5.23 -7.08
CA TRP A 11 -12.14 5.73 -5.81
C TRP A 11 -11.88 7.24 -5.90
N ILE A 12 -12.15 8.02 -4.85
CA ILE A 12 -11.96 9.48 -4.88
C ILE A 12 -10.52 9.90 -5.23
N LEU A 13 -9.55 9.00 -5.08
CA LEU A 13 -8.13 9.23 -5.41
C LEU A 13 -7.72 8.68 -6.79
N ASP A 14 -8.64 8.11 -7.56
CA ASP A 14 -8.39 7.48 -8.88
C ASP A 14 -8.58 8.43 -10.07
N ARG A 15 -8.61 9.77 -9.86
CA ARG A 15 -8.57 10.71 -10.98
C ARG A 15 -7.14 10.89 -11.47
N ASP A 16 -6.97 10.76 -12.79
CA ASP A 16 -5.75 11.12 -13.49
C ASP A 16 -5.25 12.50 -13.08
N TYR A 17 -4.00 12.55 -12.59
CA TYR A 17 -3.32 13.72 -12.03
C TYR A 17 -3.01 14.84 -13.05
N SER A 18 -3.69 14.85 -14.20
CA SER A 18 -3.41 15.77 -15.31
C SER A 18 -4.09 17.13 -15.18
N ASN A 19 -5.16 17.26 -14.37
CA ASN A 19 -5.92 18.51 -14.25
C ASN A 19 -5.66 19.24 -12.91
N LYS A 20 -4.68 20.16 -12.91
CA LYS A 20 -4.29 21.00 -11.76
C LYS A 20 -5.41 21.88 -11.18
N CYS A 21 -6.46 22.21 -11.94
CA CYS A 21 -7.51 23.12 -11.50
C CYS A 21 -8.49 22.54 -10.46
N ASP A 22 -8.66 21.20 -10.41
CA ASP A 22 -9.65 20.55 -9.54
C ASP A 22 -9.08 20.23 -8.13
N LEU A 23 -7.76 20.32 -7.97
CA LEU A 23 -7.04 19.96 -6.75
C LEU A 23 -7.19 21.00 -5.63
N SER A 24 -7.29 22.30 -5.94
CA SER A 24 -7.32 23.34 -4.89
C SER A 24 -8.62 23.29 -4.09
N PHE A 25 -9.76 23.12 -4.76
CA PHE A 25 -11.07 23.09 -4.13
C PHE A 25 -11.23 21.86 -3.22
N GLN A 26 -10.81 20.68 -3.67
CA GLN A 26 -10.90 19.46 -2.86
C GLN A 26 -9.93 19.47 -1.67
N ASN A 27 -8.71 19.99 -1.86
CA ASN A 27 -7.76 20.15 -0.77
C ASN A 27 -8.28 21.12 0.31
N GLU A 28 -8.93 22.21 -0.09
CA GLU A 28 -9.55 23.14 0.87
C GLU A 28 -10.67 22.47 1.67
N VAL A 29 -11.54 21.70 1.02
CA VAL A 29 -12.63 20.97 1.71
C VAL A 29 -12.08 19.93 2.69
N ILE A 30 -11.03 19.20 2.31
CA ILE A 30 -10.37 18.23 3.19
C ILE A 30 -9.71 18.93 4.38
N LEU A 31 -9.01 20.04 4.14
CA LEU A 31 -8.35 20.82 5.19
C LEU A 31 -9.35 21.44 6.18
N GLN A 32 -10.50 21.93 5.70
CA GLN A 32 -11.58 22.43 6.55
C GLN A 32 -12.16 21.31 7.43
N THR A 33 -12.35 20.12 6.85
CA THR A 33 -12.89 18.95 7.57
C THR A 33 -11.91 18.42 8.63
N LEU A 34 -10.61 18.45 8.35
CA LEU A 34 -9.58 18.07 9.32
C LEU A 34 -9.48 19.09 10.45
N ASN A 35 -9.51 20.38 10.14
CA ASN A 35 -9.44 21.44 11.13
C ASN A 35 -10.67 21.45 12.06
N SER A 36 -11.88 21.19 11.55
CA SER A 36 -13.08 21.09 12.38
C SER A 36 -12.99 19.92 13.37
N LYS A 37 -12.54 18.75 12.92
CA LYS A 37 -12.34 17.57 13.80
C LYS A 37 -11.24 17.77 14.85
N ILE A 38 -10.16 18.47 14.50
CA ILE A 38 -9.09 18.78 15.46
C ILE A 38 -9.63 19.73 16.54
N ASN A 39 -10.45 20.71 16.16
CA ASN A 39 -11.06 21.65 17.11
C ASN A 39 -12.11 20.98 18.00
N GLU A 40 -12.95 20.09 17.47
CA GLU A 40 -13.87 19.27 18.27
C GLU A 40 -13.11 18.43 19.31
N LYS A 41 -12.00 17.81 18.90
CA LYS A 41 -11.18 16.99 19.81
C LYS A 41 -10.47 17.84 20.87
N LYS A 42 -10.07 19.07 20.56
CA LYS A 42 -9.52 20.01 21.56
C LYS A 42 -10.57 20.42 22.59
N ASN A 43 -11.82 20.62 22.17
CA ASN A 43 -12.92 20.97 23.07
C ASN A 43 -13.33 19.79 23.97
N SER A 44 -13.30 18.55 23.47
CA SER A 44 -13.62 17.37 24.29
C SER A 44 -12.56 17.03 25.35
N ILE A 45 -11.34 17.54 25.21
CA ILE A 45 -10.25 17.33 26.18
C ILE A 45 -10.37 18.26 27.40
N GLN A 46 -11.19 19.32 27.37
CA GLN A 46 -11.41 20.22 28.52
C GLN A 46 -12.48 19.76 29.52
N VAL A 47 -13.20 18.66 29.25
CA VAL A 47 -14.16 18.09 30.22
C VAL A 47 -13.49 16.94 30.96
N THR A 48 -12.76 17.28 32.02
CA THR A 48 -12.22 16.31 32.99
C THR A 48 -13.33 15.72 33.85
N ASN A 49 -13.25 14.40 34.04
CA ASN A 49 -13.70 13.62 35.20
C ASN A 49 -15.12 13.88 35.73
N THR A 50 -16.00 12.88 35.59
CA THR A 50 -16.64 12.14 36.70
C THR A 50 -17.61 11.13 36.08
N PHE A 51 -17.40 9.84 36.38
CA PHE A 51 -18.44 8.82 36.24
C PHE A 51 -19.59 9.20 37.19
N SER A 52 -20.68 9.77 36.67
CA SER A 52 -21.99 9.76 37.33
C SER A 52 -23.09 10.31 36.42
N GLU A 53 -24.13 9.48 36.28
CA GLU A 53 -25.53 9.79 35.94
C GLU A 53 -25.88 10.16 34.49
N ILE A 54 -26.46 9.15 33.83
CA ILE A 54 -27.27 9.27 32.61
C ILE A 54 -28.55 10.02 33.00
N GLU A 55 -28.57 11.33 32.82
CA GLU A 55 -29.84 12.05 32.66
C GLU A 55 -30.32 11.90 31.22
N LYS A 56 -31.45 11.20 31.09
CA LYS A 56 -32.27 11.12 29.87
C LYS A 56 -32.66 12.52 29.43
N ASN A 57 -31.88 13.10 28.53
CA ASN A 57 -32.36 14.17 27.66
C ASN A 57 -32.18 13.71 26.22
N ASP A 58 -33.34 13.41 25.61
CA ASP A 58 -33.56 12.91 24.26
C ASP A 58 -33.02 13.87 23.19
N THR A 59 -31.71 14.01 23.10
CA THR A 59 -31.08 14.40 21.84
C THR A 59 -31.03 13.16 20.99
N ILE A 60 -32.13 12.91 20.26
CA ILE A 60 -32.11 11.99 19.14
C ILE A 60 -31.08 12.55 18.16
N PHE A 61 -29.84 12.06 18.25
CA PHE A 61 -28.84 12.22 17.22
C PHE A 61 -29.41 11.51 16.00
N ASN A 62 -30.12 12.28 15.16
CA ASN A 62 -30.60 11.79 13.88
C ASN A 62 -29.38 11.74 12.98
N ILE A 63 -28.61 10.66 13.11
CA ILE A 63 -27.46 10.37 12.26
C ILE A 63 -28.04 10.27 10.86
N PRO A 64 -27.73 11.22 9.95
CA PRO A 64 -28.20 11.10 8.59
C PRO A 64 -27.67 9.77 8.05
N ASN A 65 -28.55 9.05 7.34
CA ASN A 65 -28.35 7.67 6.88
C ASN A 65 -27.19 7.48 5.88
N ILE A 66 -26.25 8.43 5.82
CA ILE A 66 -25.04 8.46 5.00
C ILE A 66 -24.12 7.27 5.31
N PHE A 67 -24.16 6.75 6.54
CA PHE A 67 -23.29 5.64 6.97
C PHE A 67 -23.94 4.24 6.86
N ASN A 68 -25.23 4.15 6.56
CA ASN A 68 -25.92 2.86 6.50
C ASN A 68 -25.85 2.14 5.14
N GLU A 69 -25.29 2.79 4.11
CA GLU A 69 -25.02 2.18 2.80
C GLU A 69 -23.54 1.83 2.58
N LEU A 70 -22.69 1.96 3.61
CA LEU A 70 -21.33 1.44 3.57
C LEU A 70 -21.25 0.25 4.52
N THR A 71 -21.93 -0.85 4.17
CA THR A 71 -21.48 -2.14 4.68
C THR A 71 -20.00 -2.27 4.32
N PRO A 72 -19.07 -2.36 5.28
CA PRO A 72 -17.66 -2.49 4.96
C PRO A 72 -17.52 -3.76 4.11
N ASN A 73 -17.24 -3.56 2.82
CA ASN A 73 -16.95 -4.62 1.88
C ASN A 73 -15.85 -5.47 2.51
N TYR A 74 -16.20 -6.72 2.78
CA TYR A 74 -15.44 -7.74 3.51
C TYR A 74 -13.97 -7.59 3.12
N ARG A 75 -13.15 -7.17 4.09
CA ARG A 75 -11.73 -6.88 3.86
C ARG A 75 -11.12 -8.06 3.12
N ASN A 76 -10.68 -7.85 1.88
CA ASN A 76 -9.84 -8.81 1.20
C ASN A 76 -8.53 -8.89 1.98
N TYR A 77 -8.35 -9.92 2.80
CA TYR A 77 -7.12 -10.15 3.55
C TYR A 77 -6.60 -11.55 3.25
N ILE A 78 -5.28 -11.67 3.29
CA ILE A 78 -4.60 -12.94 3.12
C ILE A 78 -4.49 -13.60 4.49
N SER A 79 -5.16 -14.73 4.67
CA SER A 79 -4.96 -15.64 5.79
C SER A 79 -3.88 -16.67 5.42
N LYS A 80 -2.85 -16.83 6.27
CA LYS A 80 -1.76 -17.82 6.14
C LYS A 80 -1.06 -17.80 4.77
N SER A 81 0.02 -17.02 4.66
CA SER A 81 0.86 -16.94 3.47
C SER A 81 2.27 -17.46 3.75
N GLN A 82 2.81 -18.28 2.86
CA GLN A 82 4.26 -18.46 2.76
C GLN A 82 4.85 -17.35 1.90
N ASN A 83 6.03 -16.86 2.26
CA ASN A 83 6.63 -15.67 1.69
C ASN A 83 8.07 -15.93 1.28
N TRP A 84 8.42 -15.50 0.07
CA TRP A 84 9.76 -15.54 -0.47
C TRP A 84 10.21 -14.13 -0.83
N VAL A 85 11.52 -13.90 -0.71
CA VAL A 85 12.19 -12.76 -1.31
C VAL A 85 12.88 -13.26 -2.57
N GLY A 86 12.51 -12.67 -3.71
CA GLY A 86 13.04 -13.03 -5.00
C GLY A 86 13.84 -11.91 -5.64
N TYR A 87 14.78 -12.26 -6.51
CA TYR A 87 15.35 -11.31 -7.47
C TYR A 87 15.43 -11.92 -8.87
N VAL A 88 15.18 -11.09 -9.87
CA VAL A 88 15.13 -11.49 -11.27
C VAL A 88 16.54 -11.76 -11.78
N ILE A 89 16.78 -12.97 -12.30
CA ILE A 89 18.08 -13.34 -12.91
C ILE A 89 18.04 -13.24 -14.44
N GLU A 90 16.92 -13.57 -15.05
CA GLU A 90 16.72 -13.57 -16.50
C GLU A 90 15.31 -13.06 -16.82
N LEU A 91 15.18 -12.36 -17.94
CA LEU A 91 13.93 -11.77 -18.41
C LEU A 91 13.81 -12.06 -19.90
N THR A 92 12.70 -12.69 -20.29
CA THR A 92 12.33 -12.93 -21.69
C THR A 92 11.15 -12.02 -22.06
N LYS A 93 10.50 -12.28 -23.19
CA LYS A 93 9.39 -11.46 -23.67
C LYS A 93 8.11 -11.65 -22.84
N ASP A 94 7.86 -12.88 -22.40
CA ASP A 94 6.59 -13.29 -21.81
C ASP A 94 6.78 -13.85 -20.39
N GLU A 95 8.03 -14.15 -19.98
CA GLU A 95 8.36 -14.79 -18.72
C GLU A 95 9.61 -14.18 -18.08
N PHE A 96 9.80 -14.42 -16.79
CA PHE A 96 11.03 -14.11 -16.08
C PHE A 96 11.44 -15.24 -15.15
N THR A 97 12.75 -15.43 -15.01
CA THR A 97 13.33 -16.39 -14.08
C THR A 97 13.90 -15.65 -12.89
N ALA A 98 13.63 -16.16 -11.69
CA ALA A 98 14.06 -15.54 -10.45
C ALA A 98 14.68 -16.56 -9.49
N LYS A 99 15.62 -16.07 -8.69
CA LYS A 99 16.13 -16.79 -7.53
C LYS A 99 15.33 -16.38 -6.30
N LEU A 100 14.80 -17.35 -5.57
CA LEU A 100 13.93 -17.18 -4.42
C LEU A 100 14.64 -17.62 -3.14
N ILE A 101 14.42 -16.88 -2.06
CA ILE A 101 14.90 -17.21 -0.72
C ILE A 101 13.68 -17.21 0.19
N ASP A 102 13.44 -18.31 0.89
CA ASP A 102 12.34 -18.39 1.87
C ASP A 102 12.64 -17.45 3.04
N LYS A 103 11.64 -16.66 3.42
CA LYS A 103 11.76 -15.73 4.54
C LYS A 103 11.74 -16.44 5.90
N ASN A 104 11.12 -17.62 5.98
CA ASN A 104 10.98 -18.41 7.20
C ASN A 104 12.20 -19.33 7.43
N ASP A 105 12.84 -19.80 6.36
CA ASP A 105 14.05 -20.62 6.42
C ASP A 105 15.02 -20.22 5.29
N PRO A 106 15.89 -19.21 5.51
CA PRO A 106 16.75 -18.65 4.48
C PRO A 106 18.00 -19.51 4.17
N THR A 107 18.01 -20.79 4.54
CA THR A 107 19.19 -21.66 4.43
C THR A 107 19.48 -22.08 2.98
N THR A 108 18.45 -22.10 2.14
CA THR A 108 18.54 -22.51 0.74
C THR A 108 17.94 -21.47 -0.19
N TYR A 109 18.20 -21.64 -1.49
CA TYR A 109 17.56 -20.85 -2.53
C TYR A 109 16.91 -21.77 -3.55
N GLU A 110 15.84 -21.28 -4.16
CA GLU A 110 15.12 -21.94 -5.24
C GLU A 110 15.23 -21.09 -6.51
N VAL A 111 15.02 -21.73 -7.66
CA VAL A 111 14.93 -21.03 -8.95
C VAL A 111 13.56 -21.36 -9.53
N ALA A 112 12.81 -20.31 -9.85
CA ALA A 112 11.46 -20.43 -10.39
C ALA A 112 11.26 -19.50 -11.59
N GLN A 113 10.35 -19.90 -12.46
CA GLN A 113 9.94 -19.17 -13.66
C GLN A 113 8.50 -18.69 -13.47
N PHE A 114 8.24 -17.47 -13.89
CA PHE A 114 6.98 -16.77 -13.70
C PHE A 114 6.55 -16.11 -15.01
N ASP A 115 5.25 -16.13 -15.29
CA ASP A 115 4.70 -15.38 -16.41
C ASP A 115 4.65 -13.88 -16.07
N ILE A 116 4.93 -13.03 -17.05
CA ILE A 116 4.84 -11.57 -16.86
C ILE A 116 3.40 -11.14 -16.56
N ASP A 117 2.42 -11.89 -17.04
CA ASP A 117 0.99 -11.67 -16.77
C ASP A 117 0.61 -11.91 -15.30
N GLU A 118 1.43 -12.62 -14.52
CA GLU A 118 1.24 -12.74 -13.06
C GLU A 118 1.63 -11.45 -12.31
N VAL A 119 2.37 -10.54 -12.96
CA VAL A 119 2.78 -9.26 -12.37
C VAL A 119 1.66 -8.24 -12.50
N SER A 120 1.35 -7.56 -11.39
CA SER A 120 0.36 -6.49 -11.41
C SER A 120 0.76 -5.39 -12.40
N LYS A 121 -0.22 -4.87 -13.17
CA LYS A 121 -0.01 -3.79 -14.15
C LYS A 121 0.78 -2.59 -13.60
N GLY A 122 0.58 -2.23 -12.34
CA GLY A 122 1.30 -1.12 -11.70
C GLY A 122 2.77 -1.41 -11.36
N ASP A 123 3.14 -2.68 -11.30
CA ASP A 123 4.50 -3.14 -10.97
C ASP A 123 5.28 -3.61 -12.22
N ILE A 124 4.64 -3.75 -13.39
CA ILE A 124 5.30 -4.15 -14.66
C ILE A 124 6.48 -3.22 -14.98
N GLY A 125 6.35 -1.91 -14.75
CA GLY A 125 7.44 -0.95 -15.01
C GLY A 125 8.69 -1.16 -14.13
N LEU A 126 8.57 -1.93 -13.05
CA LEU A 126 9.65 -2.27 -12.13
C LEU A 126 10.34 -3.59 -12.50
N LEU A 127 9.77 -4.37 -13.42
CA LEU A 127 10.32 -5.64 -13.86
C LEU A 127 11.58 -5.41 -14.70
N LYS A 128 12.73 -5.60 -14.08
CA LYS A 128 14.05 -5.49 -14.70
C LYS A 128 14.94 -6.62 -14.18
N LYS A 129 15.97 -6.99 -14.94
CA LYS A 129 17.01 -7.90 -14.43
C LYS A 129 17.64 -7.32 -13.16
N GLY A 130 17.75 -8.13 -12.11
CA GLY A 130 18.21 -7.73 -10.79
C GLY A 130 17.14 -7.07 -9.90
N ALA A 131 15.92 -6.85 -10.40
CA ALA A 131 14.85 -6.29 -9.58
C ALA A 131 14.46 -7.24 -8.44
N LEU A 132 14.25 -6.67 -7.25
CA LEU A 132 13.81 -7.39 -6.06
C LEU A 132 12.28 -7.43 -6.01
N PHE A 133 11.72 -8.56 -5.62
CA PHE A 133 10.28 -8.71 -5.40
C PHE A 133 10.00 -9.60 -4.19
N TYR A 134 8.76 -9.49 -3.72
CA TYR A 134 8.19 -10.39 -2.73
C TYR A 134 7.19 -11.29 -3.43
N TRP A 135 7.29 -12.58 -3.17
CA TRP A 135 6.32 -13.56 -3.62
C TRP A 135 5.60 -14.14 -2.41
N SER A 136 4.28 -14.11 -2.44
CA SER A 136 3.43 -14.60 -1.36
C SER A 136 2.43 -15.58 -1.93
N VAL A 137 2.39 -16.79 -1.39
CA VAL A 137 1.38 -17.80 -1.72
C VAL A 137 0.56 -18.08 -0.47
N GLY A 138 -0.75 -17.87 -0.55
CA GLY A 138 -1.64 -18.02 0.60
C GLY A 138 -3.11 -18.09 0.22
N TYR A 139 -3.97 -17.85 1.21
CA TYR A 139 -5.42 -17.85 1.03
C TYR A 139 -5.97 -16.44 1.20
N ALA A 140 -6.67 -15.93 0.19
CA ALA A 140 -7.39 -14.66 0.31
C ALA A 140 -8.87 -14.93 0.58
N ASN A 141 -9.48 -14.13 1.45
CA ASN A 141 -10.94 -14.11 1.59
C ASN A 141 -11.51 -13.05 0.65
N GLN A 142 -12.26 -13.47 -0.37
CA GLN A 142 -12.97 -12.59 -1.29
C GLN A 142 -14.47 -12.84 -1.11
N ASN A 143 -15.19 -11.84 -0.59
CA ASN A 143 -16.65 -11.90 -0.38
C ASN A 143 -17.13 -13.10 0.46
N GLY A 144 -16.34 -13.50 1.46
CA GLY A 144 -16.61 -14.66 2.31
C GLY A 144 -16.12 -15.99 1.73
N GLN A 145 -15.65 -16.02 0.48
CA GLN A 145 -15.06 -17.19 -0.14
C GLN A 145 -13.53 -17.20 0.04
N VAL A 146 -13.01 -18.33 0.52
CA VAL A 146 -11.56 -18.53 0.64
C VAL A 146 -11.01 -19.04 -0.69
N ILE A 147 -10.16 -18.26 -1.34
CA ILE A 147 -9.49 -18.59 -2.59
C ILE A 147 -7.98 -18.73 -2.38
N LYS A 148 -7.35 -19.67 -3.08
CA LYS A 148 -5.88 -19.75 -3.14
C LYS A 148 -5.36 -18.64 -4.05
N GLN A 149 -4.41 -17.85 -3.58
CA GLN A 149 -3.85 -16.73 -4.32
C GLN A 149 -2.31 -16.77 -4.29
N SER A 150 -1.72 -16.50 -5.45
CA SER A 150 -0.29 -16.19 -5.64
C SER A 150 -0.19 -14.69 -5.90
N LEU A 151 0.70 -14.00 -5.20
CA LEU A 151 0.88 -12.56 -5.33
C LEU A 151 2.36 -12.21 -5.45
N ILE A 152 2.71 -11.50 -6.52
CA ILE A 152 4.04 -10.95 -6.77
C ILE A 152 3.99 -9.44 -6.61
N ARG A 153 4.89 -8.88 -5.80
CA ARG A 153 5.01 -7.43 -5.57
C ARG A 153 6.45 -6.99 -5.70
N PHE A 154 6.72 -6.11 -6.66
CA PHE A 154 8.07 -5.58 -6.85
C PHE A 154 8.40 -4.53 -5.79
N LYS A 155 9.64 -4.60 -5.30
CA LYS A 155 10.17 -3.58 -4.41
C LYS A 155 10.41 -2.31 -5.23
N ARG A 156 9.76 -1.22 -4.82
CA ARG A 156 10.01 0.11 -5.37
C ARG A 156 11.33 0.63 -4.79
N SER A 157 12.41 0.33 -5.51
CA SER A 157 13.73 0.89 -5.23
C SER A 157 13.85 2.25 -5.92
N ILE A 158 14.66 3.12 -5.32
CA ILE A 158 15.08 4.36 -5.98
C ILE A 158 15.99 3.96 -7.14
N ASP A 159 15.80 4.54 -8.32
CA ASP A 159 16.75 4.42 -9.43
C ASP A 159 18.02 5.21 -9.06
N ILE A 160 18.93 4.57 -8.32
CA ILE A 160 20.24 5.15 -7.99
C ILE A 160 21.12 4.99 -9.22
N THR A 161 21.57 6.10 -9.79
CA THR A 161 22.49 6.10 -10.95
C THR A 161 23.93 5.81 -10.50
N PHE A 162 24.82 5.48 -11.45
CA PHE A 162 26.25 5.33 -11.14
C PHE A 162 26.83 6.63 -10.55
N ASP A 163 26.46 7.78 -11.09
CA ASP A 163 26.88 9.09 -10.56
C ASP A 163 26.41 9.31 -9.11
N ASP A 164 25.20 8.86 -8.77
CA ASP A 164 24.72 8.94 -7.39
C ASP A 164 25.50 8.00 -6.47
N PHE A 165 25.86 6.81 -6.96
CA PHE A 165 26.71 5.86 -6.23
C PHE A 165 28.08 6.47 -5.92
N ASP A 166 28.72 7.06 -6.92
CA ASP A 166 30.03 7.71 -6.75
C ASP A 166 29.95 8.87 -5.77
N ARG A 167 28.91 9.72 -5.89
CA ARG A 167 28.66 10.81 -4.93
C ARG A 167 28.46 10.30 -3.51
N ILE A 168 27.76 9.18 -3.33
CA ILE A 168 27.55 8.56 -2.02
C ILE A 168 28.88 8.05 -1.46
N ILE A 169 29.72 7.42 -2.27
CA ILE A 169 31.05 6.92 -1.87
C ILE A 169 31.96 8.09 -1.47
N ASP A 170 32.05 9.13 -2.31
CA ASP A 170 32.84 10.31 -2.03
C ASP A 170 32.43 10.98 -0.73
N LYS A 171 31.11 11.11 -0.51
CA LYS A 171 30.56 11.67 0.73
C LYS A 171 30.84 10.78 1.95
N ALA A 172 30.77 9.46 1.80
CA ALA A 172 31.10 8.53 2.87
C ALA A 172 32.59 8.63 3.27
N ASN A 173 33.48 8.78 2.29
CA ASN A 173 34.91 8.97 2.53
C ASN A 173 35.20 10.31 3.21
N ASP A 174 34.55 11.41 2.78
CA ASP A 174 34.67 12.72 3.42
C ASP A 174 34.21 12.68 4.89
N ILE A 175 33.10 12.00 5.19
CA ILE A 175 32.63 11.80 6.56
C ILE A 175 33.62 10.95 7.36
N GLY A 176 34.10 9.83 6.80
CA GLY A 176 35.07 8.95 7.44
C GLY A 176 36.36 9.65 7.84
N GLY A 177 36.85 10.56 7.00
CA GLY A 177 38.04 11.39 7.31
C GLY A 177 37.79 12.45 8.40
N LYS A 178 36.54 12.85 8.62
CA LYS A 178 36.15 13.84 9.64
C LYS A 178 35.81 13.22 10.99
N ILE A 179 35.54 11.92 11.06
CA ILE A 179 35.26 11.25 12.32
C ILE A 179 36.59 10.97 13.05
N LYS A 180 36.79 11.65 14.18
CA LYS A 180 37.79 11.25 15.18
C LYS A 180 37.17 10.22 16.10
N TRP A 181 37.67 8.99 16.03
CA TRP A 181 37.37 7.94 17.01
C TRP A 181 38.34 8.12 18.18
N GLU A 182 37.88 8.82 19.23
CA GLU A 182 38.55 8.84 20.55
C GLU A 182 38.14 7.61 21.38
#